data_AF-A8PII7-F1
#
_entry.id   AF-A8PII7-F1
#
_cell.length_a   1.000
_cell.length_b   1.000
_cell.length_c   1.000
_cell.angle_alpha   90.00
_cell.angle_beta   90.00
_cell.angle_gamma   90.00
#
_symmetry.space_group_name_H-M   'P 1'
#
loop_
_entity.id
_entity.type
_entity.pdbx_description
1 polymer ?
#
loop_
_entity_poly.entity_id
_entity_poly.type
_entity_poly.pdbx_seq_one_letter_code
_entity_poly.pdbx_strand_id
1 'polypeptide(L)'
;MSTCNHCSTVFPSYEHLRVHRRSCDPKVTVRFPNGIFQVVRRPDGFFYCQCAAPKCARSFATTQGIRNHASKSEFDWLDKPPGLTVPQPNPGGAVRATTHDGGEDPEDEVQRPASGDEDRLPSPQASFPTASSEESEEEDVMSVDEPQDPHEASHFIDFPAIRTIGCVVESRTRLLYCLKCKVMLPYTWLPDHWSQKHKGLGIHPKPNQFFSLGKEYKLAKELPELWLSLEPIPSLKGLPVVSDCVRCPHCRHVYLASSLASHCSRQHPGLPVPTSLPRIKAQRLSNGTKNRLFEVTEPSDSDDSSGVDLTPLEKMFSEQRAERDRLAEEHRSNEVDFRNVSPWLMYTAGKL
;
A
#
# COMPACT_ATOMS: atom_id res chain seq x y z
N MET A 1 -32.19 20.59 -7.62
CA MET A 1 -31.40 19.62 -6.82
C MET A 1 -32.29 18.43 -6.46
N SER A 2 -31.74 17.22 -6.39
CA SER A 2 -32.51 16.00 -6.11
C SER A 2 -31.99 15.31 -4.85
N THR A 3 -32.87 14.88 -3.94
CA THR A 3 -32.49 14.19 -2.70
C THR A 3 -32.70 12.68 -2.79
N CYS A 4 -31.84 11.91 -2.13
CA CYS A 4 -32.03 10.47 -1.99
C CYS A 4 -32.94 10.16 -0.80
N ASN A 5 -34.03 9.43 -1.04
CA ASN A 5 -35.00 9.07 -0.01
C ASN A 5 -34.46 8.04 1.01
N HIS A 6 -33.28 7.45 0.78
CA HIS A 6 -32.72 6.41 1.64
C HIS A 6 -31.63 6.93 2.60
N CYS A 7 -30.91 7.99 2.23
CA CYS A 7 -29.80 8.53 3.02
C CYS A 7 -29.79 10.05 3.12
N SER A 8 -30.84 10.72 2.63
CA SER A 8 -31.04 12.17 2.68
C SER A 8 -29.96 13.02 2.00
N THR A 9 -29.00 12.42 1.27
CA THR A 9 -27.97 13.15 0.53
C THR A 9 -28.58 13.94 -0.63
N VAL A 10 -28.16 15.19 -0.79
CA VAL A 10 -28.60 16.11 -1.85
C VAL A 10 -27.63 16.00 -3.04
N PHE A 11 -28.16 15.90 -4.25
CA PHE A 11 -27.39 15.79 -5.49
C PHE A 11 -27.65 16.97 -6.44
N PRO A 12 -26.62 17.41 -7.19
CA PRO A 12 -26.74 18.53 -8.11
C PRO A 12 -27.65 18.19 -9.32
N SER A 13 -27.72 16.93 -9.74
CA SER A 13 -28.56 16.47 -10.85
C SER A 13 -29.22 15.11 -10.59
N TYR A 14 -30.29 14.82 -11.35
CA TYR A 14 -30.99 13.54 -11.28
C TYR A 14 -30.11 12.35 -11.68
N GLU A 15 -29.18 12.55 -12.63
CA GLU A 15 -28.30 11.47 -13.07
C GLU A 15 -27.34 11.01 -11.96
N HIS A 16 -26.80 11.96 -11.17
CA HIS A 16 -26.02 11.63 -9.98
C HIS A 16 -26.85 10.89 -8.92
N LEU A 17 -28.11 11.32 -8.71
CA LEU A 17 -29.05 10.62 -7.83
C LEU A 17 -29.33 9.19 -8.34
N ARG A 18 -29.49 9.00 -9.65
CA ARG A 18 -29.74 7.68 -10.27
C ARG A 18 -28.56 6.73 -10.05
N VAL A 19 -27.33 7.20 -10.28
CA VAL A 19 -26.11 6.44 -10.01
C VAL A 19 -25.99 6.12 -8.51
N HIS A 20 -26.27 7.08 -7.65
CA HIS A 20 -26.26 6.89 -6.20
C HIS A 20 -27.32 5.89 -5.73
N ARG A 21 -28.56 5.94 -6.23
CA ARG A 21 -29.63 5.01 -5.86
C ARG A 21 -29.30 3.55 -6.17
N ARG A 22 -28.44 3.29 -7.17
CA ARG A 22 -27.96 1.93 -7.48
C ARG A 22 -27.06 1.35 -6.40
N SER A 23 -26.39 2.19 -5.60
CA SER A 23 -25.53 1.75 -4.48
C SER A 23 -26.13 2.03 -3.10
N CYS A 24 -27.15 2.89 -3.04
CA CYS A 24 -27.88 3.27 -1.83
C CYS A 24 -29.10 2.38 -1.62
N ASP A 25 -28.90 1.08 -1.46
CA ASP A 25 -29.97 0.15 -1.07
C ASP A 25 -30.30 0.35 0.43
N PRO A 26 -31.58 0.48 0.84
CA PRO A 26 -31.96 0.54 2.24
C PRO A 26 -31.74 -0.80 2.96
N LYS A 27 -31.63 -1.91 2.21
CA LYS A 27 -31.39 -3.23 2.76
C LYS A 27 -30.15 -3.84 2.14
N VAL A 28 -29.41 -4.62 2.91
CA VAL A 28 -28.26 -5.35 2.40
C VAL A 28 -28.27 -6.76 2.95
N THR A 29 -28.21 -7.72 2.02
CA THR A 29 -28.00 -9.12 2.37
C THR A 29 -26.50 -9.36 2.54
N VAL A 30 -26.12 -9.88 3.71
CA VAL A 30 -24.74 -10.18 4.10
C VAL A 30 -24.64 -11.62 4.57
N ARG A 31 -23.48 -12.25 4.35
CA ARG A 31 -23.22 -13.64 4.74
C ARG A 31 -22.21 -13.66 5.88
N PHE A 32 -22.56 -14.34 6.96
CA PHE A 32 -21.74 -14.61 8.14
C PHE A 32 -21.55 -16.13 8.28
N PRO A 33 -20.64 -16.60 9.15
CA PRO A 33 -20.43 -18.04 9.35
C PRO A 33 -21.73 -18.80 9.69
N ASN A 34 -22.60 -18.19 10.50
CA ASN A 34 -23.87 -18.78 10.93
C ASN A 34 -25.07 -18.56 9.99
N GLY A 35 -24.91 -17.88 8.84
CA GLY A 35 -26.03 -17.74 7.90
C GLY A 35 -26.01 -16.50 7.01
N ILE A 36 -27.16 -16.23 6.39
CA ILE A 36 -27.41 -15.06 5.55
C ILE A 36 -28.40 -14.15 6.26
N PHE A 37 -28.00 -12.89 6.48
CA PHE A 37 -28.77 -11.93 7.26
C PHE A 37 -29.10 -10.71 6.41
N GLN A 38 -30.29 -10.13 6.65
CA GLN A 38 -30.70 -8.88 6.02
C GLN A 38 -30.50 -7.73 7.01
N VAL A 39 -29.56 -6.84 6.71
CA VAL A 39 -29.31 -5.64 7.53
C VAL A 39 -30.04 -4.47 6.91
N VAL A 40 -30.81 -3.77 7.72
CA VAL A 40 -31.60 -2.60 7.32
C VAL A 40 -30.85 -1.33 7.74
N ARG A 41 -30.74 -0.37 6.81
CA ARG A 41 -30.22 0.96 7.08
C ARG A 41 -31.17 1.67 8.05
N ARG A 42 -30.65 2.22 9.14
CA ARG A 42 -31.45 2.99 10.09
C ARG A 42 -31.80 4.39 9.53
N PRO A 43 -32.79 5.09 10.13
CA PRO A 43 -33.17 6.44 9.70
C PRO A 43 -32.05 7.47 9.75
N ASP A 44 -31.02 7.25 10.59
CA ASP A 44 -29.78 8.03 10.64
C ASP A 44 -28.88 7.87 9.41
N GLY A 45 -29.23 6.97 8.48
CA GLY A 45 -28.47 6.71 7.26
C GLY A 45 -27.37 5.67 7.40
N PHE A 46 -27.23 4.97 8.53
CA PHE A 46 -26.16 3.99 8.75
C PHE A 46 -26.65 2.54 8.86
N PHE A 47 -25.79 1.60 8.49
CA PHE A 47 -25.93 0.19 8.87
C PHE A 47 -25.13 -0.07 10.14
N TYR A 48 -25.72 -0.74 11.12
CA TYR A 48 -25.05 -1.10 12.37
C TYR A 48 -24.70 -2.58 12.37
N CYS A 49 -23.44 -2.90 12.71
CA CYS A 49 -23.05 -4.30 12.88
C CYS A 49 -23.71 -4.90 14.13
N GLN A 50 -24.08 -6.18 14.04
CA GLN A 50 -24.58 -6.98 15.16
C GLN A 50 -23.79 -8.29 15.31
N CYS A 51 -22.54 -8.34 14.88
CA CYS A 51 -21.72 -9.54 15.08
C CYS A 51 -21.32 -9.72 16.55
N ALA A 52 -21.01 -10.96 16.93
CA ALA A 52 -20.63 -11.37 18.28
C ALA A 52 -19.23 -10.92 18.70
N ALA A 53 -18.51 -10.19 17.85
CA ALA A 53 -17.18 -9.67 18.15
C ALA A 53 -17.24 -8.74 19.38
N PRO A 54 -16.40 -8.97 20.41
CA PRO A 54 -16.33 -8.10 21.57
C PRO A 54 -16.09 -6.65 21.13
N LYS A 55 -16.95 -5.74 21.58
CA LYS A 55 -16.87 -4.29 21.28
C LYS A 55 -17.09 -3.90 19.80
N CYS A 56 -17.73 -4.73 18.97
CA CYS A 56 -18.08 -4.32 17.61
C CYS A 56 -19.28 -3.37 17.59
N ALA A 57 -19.00 -2.07 17.80
CA ALA A 57 -19.97 -0.98 17.70
C ALA A 57 -19.81 -0.20 16.39
N ARG A 58 -19.45 -0.87 15.29
CA ARG A 58 -19.17 -0.22 14.01
C ARG A 58 -20.46 0.11 13.25
N SER A 59 -20.52 1.33 12.72
CA SER A 59 -21.54 1.77 11.78
C SER A 59 -20.94 1.95 10.38
N PHE A 60 -21.75 1.77 9.34
CA PHE A 60 -21.32 1.86 7.94
C PHE A 60 -22.29 2.75 7.16
N ALA A 61 -21.76 3.77 6.48
CA ALA A 61 -22.56 4.63 5.61
C ALA A 61 -22.92 3.98 4.27
N THR A 62 -22.21 2.90 3.87
CA THR A 62 -22.36 2.25 2.57
C THR A 62 -22.62 0.76 2.70
N THR A 63 -23.37 0.23 1.74
CA THR A 63 -23.64 -1.22 1.60
C THR A 63 -22.35 -2.02 1.41
N GLN A 64 -21.37 -1.47 0.68
CA GLN A 64 -20.06 -2.09 0.50
C GLN A 64 -19.27 -2.17 1.80
N GLY A 65 -19.34 -1.13 2.65
CA GLY A 65 -18.65 -1.09 3.94
C GLY A 65 -19.06 -2.26 4.84
N ILE A 66 -20.37 -2.48 4.99
CA ILE A 66 -20.88 -3.57 5.80
C ILE A 66 -20.66 -4.95 5.16
N ARG A 67 -20.73 -5.10 3.84
CA ARG A 67 -20.36 -6.36 3.16
C ARG A 67 -18.89 -6.72 3.39
N ASN A 68 -17.99 -5.75 3.24
CA ASN A 68 -16.55 -5.95 3.48
C ASN A 68 -16.25 -6.30 4.94
N HIS A 69 -17.03 -5.75 5.87
CA HIS A 69 -16.91 -6.10 7.28
C HIS A 69 -17.41 -7.52 7.54
N ALA A 70 -18.60 -7.86 7.03
CA ALA A 70 -19.19 -9.20 7.18
C ALA A 70 -18.27 -10.29 6.60
N SER A 71 -17.71 -10.08 5.41
CA SER A 71 -16.80 -11.04 4.77
C SER A 71 -15.49 -11.28 5.52
N LYS A 72 -15.12 -10.38 6.44
CA LYS A 72 -13.89 -10.46 7.26
C LYS A 72 -14.19 -10.81 8.71
N SER A 73 -15.45 -10.88 9.09
CA SER A 73 -15.85 -11.21 10.45
C SER A 73 -15.75 -12.72 10.63
N GLU A 74 -14.92 -13.14 11.58
CA GLU A 74 -14.89 -14.54 12.05
C GLU A 74 -16.00 -14.81 13.08
N PHE A 75 -16.71 -13.76 13.50
CA PHE A 75 -17.76 -13.82 14.51
C PHE A 75 -19.14 -13.95 13.89
N ASP A 76 -19.98 -14.75 14.55
CA ASP A 76 -21.39 -14.96 14.21
C ASP A 76 -22.20 -13.67 14.26
N TRP A 77 -23.26 -13.61 13.46
CA TRP A 77 -24.24 -12.54 13.55
C TRP A 77 -25.26 -12.85 14.64
N LEU A 78 -25.56 -11.88 15.50
CA LEU A 78 -26.55 -12.02 16.56
C LEU A 78 -27.92 -11.58 16.02
N ASP A 79 -28.93 -12.46 16.07
CA ASP A 79 -30.31 -12.13 15.69
C ASP A 79 -30.92 -11.02 16.55
N LYS A 80 -30.40 -10.86 17.78
CA LYS A 80 -30.81 -9.83 18.72
C LYS A 80 -29.56 -9.29 19.42
N PRO A 81 -29.23 -7.99 19.30
CA PRO A 81 -28.06 -7.45 19.95
C PRO A 81 -28.24 -7.48 21.48
N PRO A 82 -27.26 -7.96 22.25
CA PRO A 82 -27.30 -7.89 23.70
C PRO A 82 -27.20 -6.41 24.12
N GLY A 83 -28.30 -5.88 24.65
CA GLY A 83 -28.26 -4.67 25.47
C GLY A 83 -28.07 -3.31 24.77
N LEU A 84 -28.31 -3.19 23.45
CA LEU A 84 -28.44 -1.86 22.83
C LEU A 84 -29.80 -1.23 23.22
N THR A 85 -29.90 -0.72 24.44
CA THR A 85 -30.88 0.31 24.79
C THR A 85 -30.64 1.50 23.87
N VAL A 86 -31.53 1.69 22.91
CA VAL A 86 -31.57 2.87 22.05
C VAL A 86 -31.59 4.10 22.98
N PRO A 87 -30.65 5.05 22.86
CA PRO A 87 -30.76 6.32 23.56
C PRO A 87 -32.09 6.94 23.18
N GLN A 88 -33.00 7.10 24.16
CA GLN A 88 -34.31 7.69 23.89
C GLN A 88 -34.09 9.12 23.37
N PRO A 89 -34.70 9.51 22.24
CA PRO A 89 -34.64 10.89 21.78
C PRO A 89 -35.29 11.77 22.85
N ASN A 90 -34.51 12.71 23.39
CA ASN A 90 -34.94 13.64 24.43
C ASN A 90 -36.10 14.50 23.87
N PRO A 91 -37.33 14.43 24.43
CA PRO A 91 -38.52 15.03 23.81
C PRO A 91 -38.67 16.55 24.07
N GLY A 92 -37.58 17.33 24.05
CA GLY A 92 -37.62 18.73 24.50
C GLY A 92 -36.70 19.75 23.82
N GLY A 93 -35.98 19.40 22.74
CA GLY A 93 -35.07 20.33 22.08
C GLY A 93 -35.57 20.80 20.71
N ALA A 94 -36.10 22.01 20.61
CA ALA A 94 -36.38 22.65 19.33
C ALA A 94 -35.08 22.87 18.54
N VAL A 95 -34.94 22.20 17.40
CA VAL A 95 -33.78 22.31 16.51
C VAL A 95 -33.92 23.57 15.65
N ARG A 96 -33.12 24.60 15.95
CA ARG A 96 -32.81 25.66 14.98
C ARG A 96 -31.82 25.09 13.96
N ALA A 97 -32.16 25.19 12.69
CA ALA A 97 -31.27 24.84 11.58
C ALA A 97 -30.16 25.90 11.48
N THR A 98 -28.93 25.51 11.82
CA THR A 98 -27.73 26.30 11.54
C THR A 98 -26.96 25.58 10.42
N THR A 99 -26.97 26.17 9.23
CA THR A 99 -26.04 25.82 8.16
C THR A 99 -24.65 26.36 8.53
N HIS A 100 -23.71 25.48 8.89
CA HIS A 100 -22.31 25.86 9.01
C HIS A 100 -21.53 25.24 7.84
N ASP A 101 -21.15 26.14 6.93
CA ASP A 101 -20.14 25.95 5.90
C ASP A 101 -18.76 26.09 6.56
N GLY A 102 -17.81 25.26 6.10
CA GLY A 102 -16.35 25.42 6.27
C GLY A 102 -15.73 25.38 7.68
N GLY A 103 -14.79 24.46 7.87
CA GLY A 103 -13.67 24.66 8.80
C GLY A 103 -13.54 23.63 9.92
N GLU A 104 -12.51 22.77 9.77
CA GLU A 104 -11.63 22.27 10.83
C GLU A 104 -12.31 21.82 12.14
N ASP A 105 -12.55 20.52 12.28
CA ASP A 105 -12.97 19.96 13.57
C ASP A 105 -11.75 19.56 14.43
N PRO A 106 -11.67 20.07 15.67
CA PRO A 106 -10.69 19.72 16.68
C PRO A 106 -11.07 18.43 17.42
N GLU A 107 -10.05 17.84 18.07
CA GLU A 107 -10.14 16.67 18.92
C GLU A 107 -10.62 17.08 20.32
N ASP A 108 -11.71 16.50 20.83
CA ASP A 108 -12.05 16.42 22.28
C ASP A 108 -12.98 15.21 22.49
N GLU A 109 -12.52 14.13 23.14
CA GLU A 109 -12.48 13.88 24.60
C GLU A 109 -13.74 13.15 25.11
N VAL A 110 -13.57 11.86 25.42
CA VAL A 110 -14.43 11.14 26.38
C VAL A 110 -13.51 10.34 27.32
N GLN A 111 -13.35 10.86 28.53
CA GLN A 111 -12.71 10.21 29.67
C GLN A 111 -13.52 8.98 30.13
N ARG A 112 -12.84 7.91 30.56
CA ARG A 112 -13.38 6.94 31.54
C ARG A 112 -12.27 6.38 32.44
N PRO A 113 -12.61 6.01 33.69
CA PRO A 113 -11.66 5.90 34.80
C PRO A 113 -11.07 4.49 35.00
N ALA A 114 -10.06 4.46 35.86
CA ALA A 114 -9.32 3.29 36.33
C ALA A 114 -10.06 2.46 37.39
N SER A 115 -9.85 1.14 37.32
CA SER A 115 -10.06 0.10 38.35
C SER A 115 -9.73 -1.24 37.66
N GLY A 116 -9.00 -2.20 38.18
CA GLY A 116 -8.48 -2.54 39.50
C GLY A 116 -8.08 -4.02 39.43
N ASP A 117 -7.20 -4.46 40.33
CA ASP A 117 -6.73 -5.83 40.54
C ASP A 117 -7.77 -6.97 40.34
N GLU A 118 -7.32 -8.14 39.89
CA GLU A 118 -7.29 -9.36 40.72
C GLU A 118 -6.80 -10.61 39.92
N ASP A 119 -5.71 -11.19 40.45
CA ASP A 119 -5.51 -12.58 40.84
C ASP A 119 -5.65 -13.82 39.90
N ARG A 120 -4.60 -14.66 40.04
CA ARG A 120 -4.53 -16.15 40.08
C ARG A 120 -4.73 -17.04 38.83
N LEU A 121 -3.59 -17.61 38.38
CA LEU A 121 -3.17 -19.05 38.26
C LEU A 121 -4.08 -20.08 37.52
N PRO A 122 -3.58 -21.29 37.10
CA PRO A 122 -2.20 -21.77 36.88
C PRO A 122 -1.97 -22.47 35.51
N SER A 123 -0.69 -22.72 35.22
CA SER A 123 -0.16 -23.62 34.18
C SER A 123 -0.66 -25.07 34.28
N PRO A 124 -0.61 -25.82 33.16
CA PRO A 124 -0.32 -27.24 33.20
C PRO A 124 0.99 -27.59 32.48
N GLN A 125 1.83 -28.32 33.22
CA GLN A 125 2.96 -29.09 32.73
C GLN A 125 2.46 -30.21 31.80
N ALA A 126 3.18 -30.46 30.71
CA ALA A 126 3.08 -31.73 30.00
C ALA A 126 4.48 -32.18 29.57
N SER A 127 4.72 -33.45 29.83
CA SER A 127 6.01 -34.10 29.98
C SER A 127 6.64 -34.50 28.65
N PHE A 128 7.97 -34.50 28.65
CA PHE A 128 8.82 -35.18 27.67
C PHE A 128 8.68 -36.70 27.78
N PRO A 129 8.89 -37.41 26.67
CA PRO A 129 9.67 -38.64 26.68
C PRO A 129 10.91 -38.52 25.80
N THR A 130 12.01 -38.99 26.38
CA THR A 130 13.36 -39.09 25.82
C THR A 130 13.62 -40.53 25.33
N ALA A 131 14.45 -40.64 24.30
CA ALA A 131 15.28 -41.77 23.86
C ALA A 131 14.67 -42.88 22.98
N SER A 132 15.16 -42.95 21.74
CA SER A 132 16.08 -44.01 21.24
C SER A 132 16.63 -43.51 19.89
N SER A 133 17.96 -43.38 19.72
CA SER A 133 18.86 -44.41 19.14
C SER A 133 18.33 -44.94 17.80
N GLU A 134 19.04 -45.05 16.70
CA GLU A 134 20.45 -44.99 16.30
C GLU A 134 20.35 -45.48 14.84
N GLU A 135 20.98 -44.83 13.86
CA GLU A 135 21.55 -45.43 12.63
C GLU A 135 21.87 -44.29 11.66
N SER A 136 23.13 -43.90 11.73
CA SER A 136 23.82 -42.96 10.86
C SER A 136 24.35 -43.72 9.64
N GLU A 137 23.67 -43.57 8.50
CA GLU A 137 24.24 -43.87 7.20
C GLU A 137 24.88 -42.57 6.67
N GLU A 138 26.20 -42.51 6.78
CA GLU A 138 27.03 -41.46 6.20
C GLU A 138 27.12 -41.69 4.69
N GLU A 139 26.13 -41.22 3.93
CA GLU A 139 26.29 -41.03 2.50
C GLU A 139 27.05 -39.73 2.26
N ASP A 140 28.32 -39.89 1.87
CA ASP A 140 29.23 -38.85 1.37
C ASP A 140 28.67 -38.30 0.05
N VAL A 141 27.68 -37.41 0.17
CA VAL A 141 27.14 -36.64 -0.95
C VAL A 141 28.21 -35.64 -1.33
N MET A 142 29.01 -36.01 -2.34
CA MET A 142 29.84 -35.07 -3.08
C MET A 142 28.99 -33.85 -3.44
N SER A 143 29.20 -32.76 -2.71
CA SER A 143 28.66 -31.45 -2.98
C SER A 143 29.21 -31.00 -4.33
N VAL A 144 28.46 -31.32 -5.38
CA VAL A 144 28.62 -30.73 -6.70
C VAL A 144 28.38 -29.24 -6.49
N ASP A 145 29.45 -28.45 -6.58
CA ASP A 145 29.39 -26.99 -6.60
C ASP A 145 28.34 -26.59 -7.64
N GLU A 146 27.14 -26.26 -7.15
CA GLU A 146 26.07 -25.71 -7.97
C GLU A 146 26.63 -24.41 -8.55
N PRO A 147 26.79 -24.31 -9.89
CA PRO A 147 27.44 -23.16 -10.50
C PRO A 147 26.67 -21.91 -10.09
N GLN A 148 27.27 -21.10 -9.20
CA GLN A 148 26.74 -19.82 -8.78
C GLN A 148 26.54 -18.98 -10.03
N ASP A 149 25.27 -18.79 -10.39
CA ASP A 149 24.87 -18.10 -11.61
C ASP A 149 25.35 -16.64 -11.50
N PRO A 150 26.28 -16.17 -12.37
CA PRO A 150 26.84 -14.82 -12.30
C PRO A 150 25.81 -13.70 -12.55
N HIS A 151 24.54 -14.04 -12.73
CA HIS A 151 23.40 -13.12 -12.82
C HIS A 151 22.82 -12.65 -11.47
N GLU A 152 23.31 -13.13 -10.31
CA GLU A 152 22.82 -12.68 -8.99
C GLU A 152 23.10 -11.20 -8.66
N ALA A 153 23.90 -10.49 -9.45
CA ALA A 153 24.22 -9.08 -9.19
C ALA A 153 23.03 -8.11 -9.42
N SER A 154 21.97 -8.53 -10.11
CA SER A 154 20.82 -7.64 -10.36
C SER A 154 19.74 -7.79 -9.28
N HIS A 155 19.61 -6.78 -8.41
CA HIS A 155 18.53 -6.65 -7.41
C HIS A 155 17.13 -6.58 -8.03
N PHE A 156 17.06 -6.35 -9.35
CA PHE A 156 15.81 -6.36 -10.10
C PHE A 156 15.80 -7.51 -11.11
N ILE A 157 14.69 -8.23 -11.14
CA ILE A 157 14.39 -9.23 -12.15
C ILE A 157 13.53 -8.54 -13.21
N ASP A 158 14.06 -8.46 -14.42
CA ASP A 158 13.37 -7.88 -15.57
C ASP A 158 12.58 -8.96 -16.32
N PHE A 159 11.26 -8.95 -16.15
CA PHE A 159 10.36 -9.76 -16.95
C PHE A 159 9.75 -8.88 -18.05
N PRO A 160 9.91 -9.23 -19.35
CA PRO A 160 9.40 -8.40 -20.45
C PRO A 160 7.92 -8.02 -20.29
N ALA A 161 7.07 -8.97 -19.86
CA ALA A 161 5.65 -8.72 -19.63
C ALA A 161 5.39 -7.68 -18.53
N ILE A 162 6.17 -7.71 -17.43
CA ILE A 162 6.06 -6.73 -16.33
C ILE A 162 6.69 -5.39 -16.73
N ARG A 163 7.73 -5.39 -17.56
CA ARG A 163 8.34 -4.17 -18.07
C ARG A 163 7.42 -3.39 -19.00
N THR A 164 6.57 -4.07 -19.78
CA THR A 164 5.58 -3.40 -20.65
C THR A 164 4.59 -2.52 -19.87
N ILE A 165 4.34 -2.84 -18.61
CA ILE A 165 3.49 -2.07 -17.69
C ILE A 165 4.34 -1.15 -16.78
N GLY A 166 5.58 -0.83 -17.17
CA GLY A 166 6.44 0.13 -16.46
C GLY A 166 6.85 -0.31 -15.05
N CYS A 167 6.92 -1.62 -14.81
CA CYS A 167 7.33 -2.19 -13.53
C CYS A 167 8.51 -3.15 -13.72
N VAL A 168 9.23 -3.44 -12.63
CA VAL A 168 10.20 -4.54 -12.52
C VAL A 168 9.99 -5.26 -11.18
N VAL A 169 10.55 -6.45 -11.00
CA VAL A 169 10.39 -7.23 -9.76
C VAL A 169 11.64 -7.07 -8.91
N GLU A 170 11.51 -6.72 -7.64
CA GLU A 170 12.64 -6.74 -6.70
C GLU A 170 12.90 -8.19 -6.25
N SER A 171 14.15 -8.63 -6.34
CA SER A 171 14.52 -10.05 -6.25
C SER A 171 14.27 -10.65 -4.87
N ARG A 172 14.52 -9.90 -3.78
CA ARG A 172 14.44 -10.38 -2.40
C ARG A 172 13.01 -10.49 -1.89
N THR A 173 12.22 -9.44 -2.09
CA THR A 173 10.86 -9.29 -1.58
C THR A 173 9.80 -9.77 -2.55
N ARG A 174 10.16 -9.98 -3.83
CA ARG A 174 9.24 -10.31 -4.93
C ARG A 174 8.11 -9.27 -5.09
N LEU A 175 8.34 -8.03 -4.65
CA LEU A 175 7.43 -6.91 -4.86
C LEU A 175 7.63 -6.29 -6.24
N LEU A 176 6.58 -5.65 -6.74
CA LEU A 176 6.64 -4.87 -7.97
C LEU A 176 7.13 -3.46 -7.68
N TYR A 177 8.23 -3.08 -8.32
CA TYR A 177 8.75 -1.72 -8.29
C TYR A 177 8.25 -0.93 -9.50
N CYS A 178 7.46 0.11 -9.25
CA CYS A 178 6.97 1.01 -10.29
C CYS A 178 8.08 1.99 -10.70
N LEU A 179 8.55 1.90 -11.95
CA LEU A 179 9.67 2.68 -12.46
C LEU A 179 9.43 4.19 -12.43
N LYS A 180 8.16 4.62 -12.60
CA LYS A 180 7.76 6.03 -12.64
C LYS A 180 7.50 6.60 -11.25
N CYS A 181 6.79 5.87 -10.38
CA CYS A 181 6.44 6.35 -9.06
C CYS A 181 7.51 6.11 -7.99
N LYS A 182 8.51 5.25 -8.27
CA LYS A 182 9.58 4.88 -7.34
C LYS A 182 9.02 4.29 -6.02
N VAL A 183 8.05 3.39 -6.17
CA VAL A 183 7.38 2.69 -5.05
C VAL A 183 7.36 1.19 -5.30
N MET A 184 7.42 0.41 -4.22
CA MET A 184 7.25 -1.05 -4.20
C MET A 184 5.85 -1.43 -3.70
N LEU A 185 5.19 -2.29 -4.45
CA LEU A 185 3.79 -2.63 -4.25
C LEU A 185 3.60 -4.15 -4.41
N PRO A 186 2.68 -4.76 -3.66
CA PRO A 186 2.24 -6.10 -3.98
C PRO A 186 1.43 -6.06 -5.29
N TYR A 187 1.44 -7.16 -6.03
CA TYR A 187 0.75 -7.21 -7.34
C TYR A 187 -0.77 -6.98 -7.21
N THR A 188 -1.35 -7.28 -6.05
CA THR A 188 -2.77 -7.07 -5.75
C THR A 188 -3.15 -5.59 -5.70
N TRP A 189 -2.21 -4.68 -5.42
CA TRP A 189 -2.45 -3.24 -5.33
C TRP A 189 -2.17 -2.51 -6.64
N LEU A 190 -1.57 -3.19 -7.61
CA LEU A 190 -1.16 -2.58 -8.87
C LEU A 190 -2.34 -2.01 -9.67
N PRO A 191 -3.52 -2.66 -9.79
CA PRO A 191 -4.65 -2.08 -10.51
C PRO A 191 -5.09 -0.72 -9.93
N ASP A 192 -5.21 -0.65 -8.60
CA ASP A 192 -5.61 0.56 -7.89
C ASP A 192 -4.54 1.65 -8.04
N HIS A 193 -3.27 1.32 -7.82
CA HIS A 193 -2.16 2.24 -8.02
C HIS A 193 -2.15 2.81 -9.44
N TRP A 194 -2.34 1.94 -10.45
CA TRP A 194 -2.32 2.34 -11.85
C TRP A 194 -3.46 3.29 -12.20
N SER A 195 -4.67 2.97 -11.74
CA SER A 195 -5.85 3.81 -11.95
C SER A 195 -5.71 5.21 -11.33
N GLN A 196 -4.95 5.33 -10.23
CA GLN A 196 -4.79 6.57 -9.47
C GLN A 196 -3.60 7.42 -9.93
N LYS A 197 -2.45 6.79 -10.19
CA LYS A 197 -1.17 7.49 -10.44
C LYS A 197 -0.78 7.54 -11.92
N HIS A 198 -1.41 6.70 -12.76
CA HIS A 198 -1.09 6.57 -14.18
C HIS A 198 -2.31 6.78 -15.09
N LYS A 199 -3.33 7.50 -14.61
CA LYS A 199 -4.53 7.91 -15.37
C LYS A 199 -4.13 8.85 -16.52
N GLY A 200 -3.77 8.29 -17.66
CA GLY A 200 -3.33 9.05 -18.84
C GLY A 200 -2.26 8.37 -19.68
N LEU A 201 -1.64 7.29 -19.19
CA LEU A 201 -0.62 6.56 -19.98
C LEU A 201 -1.20 5.68 -21.09
N GLY A 202 -2.53 5.62 -21.26
CA GLY A 202 -3.22 4.81 -22.28
C GLY A 202 -3.12 3.28 -22.10
N ILE A 203 -2.15 2.83 -21.32
CA ILE A 203 -1.98 1.44 -20.91
C ILE A 203 -2.95 1.19 -19.76
N HIS A 204 -3.94 0.34 -19.96
CA HIS A 204 -4.85 -0.11 -18.91
C HIS A 204 -4.78 -1.63 -18.84
N PRO A 205 -3.84 -2.20 -18.07
CA PRO A 205 -3.71 -3.64 -18.02
C PRO A 205 -4.96 -4.21 -17.38
N LYS A 206 -5.49 -5.29 -17.96
CA LYS A 206 -6.72 -5.91 -17.46
C LYS A 206 -6.44 -6.46 -16.05
N PRO A 207 -7.33 -6.27 -15.06
CA PRO A 207 -7.12 -6.77 -13.70
C PRO A 207 -6.66 -8.24 -13.66
N ASN A 208 -7.31 -9.10 -14.45
CA ASN A 208 -6.99 -10.53 -14.53
C ASN A 208 -5.54 -10.82 -14.98
N GLN A 209 -4.97 -9.96 -15.83
CA GLN A 209 -3.59 -10.11 -16.30
C GLN A 209 -2.60 -9.98 -15.14
N PHE A 210 -2.81 -9.04 -14.22
CA PHE A 210 -1.94 -8.88 -13.06
C PHE A 210 -1.97 -10.07 -12.10
N PHE A 211 -3.15 -10.68 -11.90
CA PHE A 211 -3.27 -11.88 -11.06
C PHE A 211 -2.55 -13.07 -11.68
N SER A 212 -2.65 -13.24 -13.01
CA SER A 212 -1.91 -14.29 -13.73
C SER A 212 -0.40 -14.08 -13.61
N LEU A 213 0.11 -12.86 -13.86
CA LEU A 213 1.52 -12.53 -13.70
C LEU A 213 2.00 -12.73 -12.26
N GLY A 214 1.17 -12.34 -11.28
CA GLY A 214 1.45 -12.54 -9.86
C GLY A 214 1.64 -14.00 -9.50
N LYS A 215 0.82 -14.90 -10.04
CA LYS A 215 0.93 -16.34 -9.83
C LYS A 215 2.13 -16.95 -10.58
N GLU A 216 2.31 -16.57 -11.84
CA GLU A 216 3.37 -17.08 -12.72
C GLU A 216 4.77 -16.75 -12.18
N TYR A 217 4.99 -15.50 -11.77
CA TYR A 217 6.29 -15.03 -11.29
C TYR A 217 6.44 -15.08 -9.75
N LYS A 218 5.49 -15.72 -9.05
CA LYS A 218 5.48 -15.86 -7.58
C LYS A 218 5.65 -14.51 -6.87
N LEU A 219 4.91 -13.50 -7.31
CA LEU A 219 4.99 -12.15 -6.75
C LEU A 219 4.31 -12.08 -5.38
N ALA A 220 4.82 -11.20 -4.51
CA ALA A 220 4.26 -10.98 -3.18
C ALA A 220 2.84 -10.41 -3.25
N LYS A 221 1.91 -11.09 -2.58
CA LYS A 221 0.48 -10.72 -2.51
C LYS A 221 0.22 -9.58 -1.54
N GLU A 222 1.06 -9.46 -0.53
CA GLU A 222 0.96 -8.51 0.58
C GLU A 222 2.31 -7.84 0.81
N LEU A 223 2.30 -6.68 1.47
CA LEU A 223 3.55 -6.02 1.83
C LEU A 223 4.21 -6.79 2.99
N PRO A 224 5.51 -7.09 2.91
CA PRO A 224 6.23 -7.64 4.04
C PRO A 224 6.22 -6.64 5.20
N GLU A 225 6.13 -7.14 6.42
CA GLU A 225 6.09 -6.33 7.64
C GLU A 225 7.49 -5.85 8.06
N LEU A 226 8.20 -5.22 7.13
CA LEU A 226 9.59 -4.76 7.32
C LEU A 226 9.75 -3.80 8.50
N TRP A 227 8.68 -3.09 8.87
CA TRP A 227 8.67 -2.19 10.04
C TRP A 227 8.68 -2.93 11.39
N LEU A 228 8.48 -4.25 11.41
CA LEU A 228 8.61 -5.07 12.62
C LEU A 228 10.02 -5.64 12.80
N SER A 229 10.91 -5.46 11.83
CA SER A 229 12.30 -5.93 11.95
C SER A 229 12.98 -5.27 13.15
N LEU A 230 13.62 -6.10 13.97
CA LEU A 230 14.42 -5.64 15.10
C LEU A 230 15.74 -5.01 14.64
N GLU A 231 16.24 -5.49 13.51
CA GLU A 231 17.50 -5.07 12.92
C GLU A 231 17.24 -4.16 11.72
N PRO A 232 18.11 -3.16 11.48
CA PRO A 232 18.11 -2.38 10.25
C PRO A 232 18.18 -3.31 9.03
N ILE A 233 17.34 -3.05 8.04
CA ILE A 233 17.27 -3.90 6.83
C ILE A 233 18.20 -3.30 5.76
N PRO A 234 18.92 -4.11 4.97
CA PRO A 234 19.64 -3.58 3.82
C PRO A 234 18.73 -2.74 2.93
N SER A 235 19.17 -1.54 2.56
CA SER A 235 18.36 -0.65 1.72
C SER A 235 17.90 -1.37 0.45
N LEU A 236 16.61 -1.24 0.13
CA LEU A 236 16.04 -1.79 -1.09
C LEU A 236 16.38 -0.83 -2.24
N LYS A 237 17.08 -1.34 -3.25
CA LYS A 237 17.52 -0.53 -4.39
C LYS A 237 16.31 0.14 -5.07
N GLY A 238 16.54 1.37 -5.58
CA GLY A 238 15.52 2.16 -6.26
C GLY A 238 14.52 2.91 -5.36
N LEU A 239 14.36 2.52 -4.10
CA LEU A 239 13.52 3.28 -3.16
C LEU A 239 14.28 4.49 -2.60
N PRO A 240 13.63 5.66 -2.46
CA PRO A 240 14.26 6.83 -1.87
C PRO A 240 14.54 6.60 -0.38
N VAL A 241 15.78 6.89 0.03
CA VAL A 241 16.19 6.88 1.44
C VAL A 241 15.89 8.25 2.06
N VAL A 242 15.24 8.24 3.22
CA VAL A 242 14.92 9.43 4.01
C VAL A 242 15.87 9.48 5.21
N SER A 243 16.66 10.54 5.33
CA SER A 243 17.71 10.68 6.35
C SER A 243 17.24 11.32 7.66
N ASP A 244 16.13 12.07 7.66
CA ASP A 244 15.61 12.74 8.85
C ASP A 244 14.51 11.94 9.56
N CYS A 245 14.82 10.67 9.83
CA CYS A 245 13.93 9.78 10.57
C CYS A 245 14.45 9.53 11.97
N VAL A 246 13.53 9.17 12.87
CA VAL A 246 13.80 8.81 14.26
C VAL A 246 12.98 7.59 14.64
N ARG A 247 13.56 6.72 15.46
CA ARG A 247 12.85 5.58 16.03
C ARG A 247 12.12 6.00 17.29
N CYS A 248 10.84 5.66 17.41
CA CYS A 248 10.11 5.87 18.65
C CYS A 248 10.73 5.03 19.78
N PRO A 249 11.05 5.61 20.95
CA PRO A 249 11.65 4.88 22.06
C PRO A 249 10.70 3.86 22.70
N HIS A 250 9.39 4.01 22.49
CA HIS A 250 8.37 3.22 23.19
C HIS A 250 7.73 2.12 22.34
N CYS A 251 7.61 2.29 21.00
CA CYS A 251 6.97 1.30 20.12
C CYS A 251 7.79 0.83 18.93
N ARG A 252 9.09 1.18 18.85
CA ARG A 252 10.04 0.79 17.78
C ARG A 252 9.69 1.24 16.35
N HIS A 253 8.52 1.82 16.13
CA HIS A 253 8.15 2.37 14.83
C HIS A 253 9.06 3.54 14.45
N VAL A 254 9.35 3.64 13.16
CA VAL A 254 10.15 4.73 12.59
C VAL A 254 9.22 5.83 12.08
N TYR A 255 9.54 7.08 12.42
CA TYR A 255 8.81 8.26 12.02
C TYR A 255 9.75 9.31 11.46
N LEU A 256 9.19 10.26 10.70
CA LEU A 256 9.87 11.52 10.47
C LEU A 256 10.07 12.23 11.81
N ALA A 257 11.20 12.90 11.95
CA ALA A 257 11.53 13.78 13.06
C ALA A 257 10.36 14.62 13.58
N SER A 258 9.73 15.33 12.65
CA SER A 258 8.64 16.28 12.88
C SER A 258 7.34 15.62 13.32
N SER A 259 7.17 14.33 13.03
CA SER A 259 5.96 13.57 13.33
C SER A 259 6.02 12.83 14.66
N LEU A 260 7.22 12.69 15.25
CA LEU A 260 7.39 11.89 16.46
C LEU A 260 6.62 12.45 17.66
N ALA A 261 6.64 13.77 17.88
CA ALA A 261 5.97 14.39 19.03
C ALA A 261 4.46 14.10 19.03
N SER A 262 3.80 14.24 17.87
CA SER A 262 2.38 13.92 17.68
C SER A 262 2.09 12.42 17.87
N HIS A 263 2.99 11.55 17.42
CA HIS A 263 2.85 10.12 17.67
C HIS A 263 2.95 9.79 19.17
N CYS A 264 3.97 10.30 19.87
CA CYS A 264 4.18 10.04 21.29
C CYS A 264 3.02 10.58 22.14
N SER A 265 2.50 11.78 21.86
CA SER A 265 1.36 12.31 22.62
C SER A 265 0.10 11.45 22.47
N ARG A 266 -0.14 10.86 21.30
CA ARG A 266 -1.32 10.03 21.00
C ARG A 266 -1.20 8.58 21.48
N GLN A 267 -0.04 7.95 21.24
CA GLN A 267 0.15 6.51 21.45
C GLN A 267 0.86 6.18 22.76
N HIS A 268 1.56 7.16 23.35
CA HIS A 268 2.37 7.01 24.55
C HIS A 268 2.07 8.13 25.57
N PRO A 269 0.79 8.37 25.93
CA PRO A 269 0.43 9.46 26.83
C PRO A 269 1.13 9.29 28.18
N GLY A 270 1.76 10.37 28.65
CA GLY A 270 2.46 10.41 29.95
C GLY A 270 3.89 9.87 29.94
N LEU A 271 4.38 9.26 28.85
CA LEU A 271 5.78 8.85 28.76
C LEU A 271 6.66 10.01 28.30
N PRO A 272 7.84 10.22 28.90
CA PRO A 272 8.75 11.28 28.48
C PRO A 272 9.25 11.01 27.05
N VAL A 273 9.30 12.07 26.25
CA VAL A 273 9.92 12.05 24.92
C VAL A 273 11.34 12.58 25.07
N PRO A 274 12.38 11.79 24.74
CA PRO A 274 13.76 12.26 24.81
C PRO A 274 13.97 13.50 23.94
N THR A 275 14.68 14.50 24.47
CA THR A 275 14.94 15.78 23.78
C THR A 275 15.81 15.59 22.53
N SER A 276 16.71 14.60 22.55
CA SER A 276 17.57 14.25 21.43
C SER A 276 17.45 12.76 21.14
N LEU A 277 17.09 12.42 19.92
CA LEU A 277 17.10 11.05 19.42
C LEU A 277 18.08 10.95 18.25
N PRO A 278 18.77 9.80 18.10
CA PRO A 278 19.66 9.58 16.96
C PRO A 278 18.84 9.62 15.67
N ARG A 279 19.40 10.31 14.67
CA ARG A 279 18.86 10.30 13.31
C ARG A 279 19.20 8.98 12.66
N ILE A 280 18.21 8.38 12.01
CA ILE A 280 18.35 7.12 11.29
C ILE A 280 17.90 7.29 9.84
N LYS A 281 18.46 6.46 8.97
CA LYS A 281 18.02 6.34 7.58
C LYS A 281 16.86 5.35 7.50
N ALA A 282 15.85 5.70 6.73
CA ALA A 282 14.67 4.88 6.57
C ALA A 282 14.16 4.88 5.13
N GLN A 283 13.44 3.83 4.76
CA GLN A 283 12.73 3.75 3.48
C GLN A 283 11.24 3.53 3.70
N ARG A 284 10.46 3.78 2.66
CA ARG A 284 9.03 3.49 2.59
C ARG A 284 8.74 2.64 1.36
N LEU A 285 7.94 1.58 1.52
CA LEU A 285 7.55 0.77 0.36
C LEU A 285 6.61 1.54 -0.58
N SER A 286 5.74 2.41 -0.06
CA SER A 286 4.87 3.24 -0.90
C SER A 286 4.58 4.60 -0.28
N ASN A 287 4.01 5.50 -1.09
CA ASN A 287 3.60 6.84 -0.67
C ASN A 287 2.19 6.89 -0.06
N GLY A 288 1.58 5.74 0.24
CA GLY A 288 0.25 5.67 0.87
C GLY A 288 0.27 6.02 2.37
N THR A 289 -0.88 6.45 2.89
CA THR A 289 -1.07 6.83 4.31
C THR A 289 -0.86 5.68 5.31
N LYS A 290 -0.92 4.43 4.84
CA LYS A 290 -0.72 3.23 5.66
C LYS A 290 0.72 2.72 5.66
N ASN A 291 1.61 3.33 4.88
CA ASN A 291 2.95 2.79 4.71
C ASN A 291 3.90 3.37 5.73
N ARG A 292 4.34 2.48 6.61
CA ARG A 292 5.27 2.76 7.69
C ARG A 292 6.69 2.87 7.13
N LEU A 293 7.46 3.79 7.68
CA LEU A 293 8.89 3.83 7.47
C LEU A 293 9.52 2.62 8.18
N PHE A 294 10.57 2.08 7.59
CA PHE A 294 11.40 1.05 8.21
C PHE A 294 12.86 1.48 8.13
N GLU A 295 13.63 1.16 9.16
CA GLU A 295 15.03 1.54 9.25
C GLU A 295 15.87 0.73 8.26
N VAL A 296 16.82 1.41 7.63
CA VAL A 296 17.71 0.79 6.66
C VAL A 296 19.18 1.06 6.96
N THR A 297 20.01 0.06 6.68
CA THR A 297 21.46 0.26 6.54
C THR A 297 21.76 0.86 5.17
N GLU A 298 22.72 1.79 5.16
CA GLU A 298 23.23 2.32 3.91
C GLU A 298 23.80 1.21 3.06
N PRO A 299 23.60 1.25 1.73
CA PRO A 299 24.39 0.41 0.87
C PRO A 299 25.85 0.78 1.15
N SER A 300 26.66 -0.20 1.55
CA SER A 300 28.09 0.03 1.66
C SER A 300 28.57 0.42 0.27
N ASP A 301 29.18 1.60 0.12
CA ASP A 301 29.69 2.09 -1.18
C ASP A 301 30.68 1.09 -1.83
N SER A 302 31.15 0.10 -1.07
CA SER A 302 31.94 -1.04 -1.55
C SER A 302 31.18 -2.02 -2.45
N ASP A 303 29.86 -2.15 -2.34
CA ASP A 303 29.09 -3.20 -3.02
C ASP A 303 28.74 -2.87 -4.48
N ASP A 304 28.75 -1.59 -4.86
CA ASP A 304 28.64 -1.18 -6.27
C ASP A 304 30.01 -1.18 -6.98
N SER A 305 31.07 -1.64 -6.31
CA SER A 305 32.39 -1.90 -6.90
C SER A 305 32.52 -3.32 -7.45
N SER A 306 31.43 -3.89 -7.98
CA SER A 306 31.61 -4.80 -9.10
C SER A 306 32.25 -3.97 -10.21
N GLY A 307 33.58 -3.98 -10.28
CA GLY A 307 34.41 -3.27 -11.24
C GLY A 307 34.19 -3.75 -12.67
N VAL A 308 32.94 -3.71 -13.12
CA VAL A 308 32.62 -3.64 -14.53
C VAL A 308 33.08 -2.24 -14.92
N ASP A 309 34.30 -2.18 -15.43
CA ASP A 309 34.81 -1.01 -16.12
C ASP A 309 33.75 -0.61 -17.16
N LEU A 310 32.95 0.42 -16.85
CA LEU A 310 31.91 0.92 -17.74
C LEU A 310 32.52 1.78 -18.84
N THR A 311 33.83 2.05 -18.81
CA THR A 311 34.50 2.85 -19.83
C THR A 311 34.31 2.31 -21.25
N PRO A 312 34.24 0.99 -21.55
CA PRO A 312 33.97 0.50 -22.90
C PRO A 312 32.54 0.83 -23.36
N LEU A 313 31.56 0.74 -22.46
CA LEU A 313 30.16 1.02 -22.79
C LEU A 313 29.91 2.53 -22.93
N GLU A 314 30.49 3.33 -22.04
CA GLU A 314 30.47 4.80 -22.14
C GLU A 314 31.18 5.29 -23.39
N LYS A 315 32.31 4.66 -23.76
CA LYS A 315 33.02 4.93 -25.01
C LYS A 315 32.15 4.59 -26.22
N MET A 316 31.48 3.44 -26.24
CA MET A 316 30.54 3.07 -27.32
C MET A 316 29.41 4.11 -27.45
N PHE A 317 28.78 4.53 -26.34
CA PHE A 317 27.74 5.57 -26.39
C PHE A 317 28.28 6.96 -26.76
N SER A 318 29.54 7.25 -26.44
CA SER A 318 30.20 8.48 -26.85
C SER A 318 30.50 8.48 -28.35
N GLU A 319 31.04 7.38 -28.88
CA GLU A 319 31.32 7.18 -30.30
C GLU A 319 30.04 7.25 -31.14
N GLN A 320 28.95 6.62 -30.68
CA GLN A 320 27.67 6.66 -31.39
C GLN A 320 27.06 8.07 -31.43
N ARG A 321 27.23 8.85 -30.35
CA ARG A 321 26.82 10.27 -30.33
C ARG A 321 27.67 11.12 -31.26
N ALA A 322 28.99 10.93 -31.23
CA ALA A 322 29.92 11.64 -32.11
C ALA A 322 29.63 11.35 -33.59
N GLU A 323 29.35 10.10 -33.95
CA GLU A 323 29.03 9.73 -35.33
C GLU A 323 27.69 10.32 -35.79
N ARG A 324 26.66 10.32 -34.93
CA ARG A 324 25.39 10.97 -35.23
C ARG A 324 25.56 12.47 -35.48
N ASP A 325 26.34 13.13 -34.64
CA ASP A 325 26.59 14.56 -34.76
C ASP A 325 27.44 14.87 -36.00
N ARG A 326 28.39 14.00 -36.36
CA ARG A 326 29.16 14.08 -37.62
C ARG A 326 28.26 13.97 -38.85
N LEU A 327 27.40 12.96 -38.89
CA LEU A 327 26.43 12.77 -39.99
C LEU A 327 25.45 13.94 -40.08
N ALA A 328 25.01 14.50 -38.96
CA ALA A 328 24.13 15.67 -38.96
C ALA A 328 24.81 16.91 -39.58
N GLU A 329 26.11 17.10 -39.34
CA GLU A 329 26.88 18.21 -39.91
C GLU A 329 27.19 17.99 -41.41
N GLU A 330 27.51 16.76 -41.82
CA GLU A 330 27.60 16.38 -43.24
C GLU A 330 26.28 16.63 -43.98
N HIS A 331 25.14 16.32 -43.35
CA HIS A 331 23.82 16.60 -43.93
C HIS A 331 23.44 18.08 -43.94
N ARG A 332 23.96 18.89 -42.99
CA ARG A 332 23.73 20.35 -42.95
C ARG A 332 24.51 21.09 -44.03
N SER A 333 25.68 20.56 -44.40
CA SER A 333 26.55 21.15 -45.42
C SER A 333 26.20 20.71 -46.85
N ASN A 334 25.46 19.61 -47.01
CA ASN A 334 24.83 19.26 -48.28
C ASN A 334 23.69 20.25 -48.57
N GLU A 335 23.87 21.05 -49.61
CA GLU A 335 22.83 21.90 -50.17
C GLU A 335 21.58 21.06 -50.42
N VAL A 336 20.50 21.36 -49.71
CA VAL A 336 19.27 20.56 -49.76
C VAL A 336 18.71 20.64 -51.18
N ASP A 337 18.91 19.58 -51.97
CA ASP A 337 18.27 19.48 -53.27
C ASP A 337 16.77 19.31 -53.07
N PHE A 338 16.04 20.42 -53.23
CA PHE A 338 14.59 20.49 -53.11
C PHE A 338 13.85 19.52 -54.03
N ARG A 339 14.51 18.96 -55.06
CA ARG A 339 13.94 17.92 -55.95
C ARG A 339 13.83 16.56 -55.25
N ASN A 340 14.59 16.33 -54.18
CA ASN A 340 14.57 15.09 -53.39
C ASN A 340 13.71 15.18 -52.13
N VAL A 341 13.12 16.35 -51.84
CA VAL A 341 12.18 16.51 -50.73
C VAL A 341 10.81 16.00 -51.17
N SER A 342 10.23 15.05 -50.43
CA SER A 342 8.92 14.52 -50.77
C SER A 342 7.86 15.62 -50.76
N PRO A 343 6.94 15.68 -51.74
CA PRO A 343 5.88 16.70 -51.79
C PRO A 343 5.01 16.76 -50.52
N TRP A 344 4.91 15.65 -49.77
CA TRP A 344 4.15 15.57 -48.53
C TRP A 344 4.81 16.39 -47.39
N LEU A 345 6.14 16.35 -47.28
CA LEU A 345 6.90 17.10 -46.28
C LEU A 345 6.81 18.62 -46.50
N MET A 346 6.78 19.04 -47.77
CA MET A 346 6.60 20.45 -48.15
C MET A 346 5.23 21.00 -47.73
N TYR A 347 4.19 20.17 -47.78
CA TYR A 347 2.82 20.57 -47.44
C TYR A 347 2.59 20.72 -45.93
N THR A 348 3.33 19.98 -45.11
CA THR A 348 3.19 20.00 -43.65
C THR A 348 4.03 21.09 -42.98
N ALA A 349 5.14 21.50 -43.58
CA ALA A 349 6.01 22.54 -43.01
C ALA A 349 5.45 23.96 -43.13
N GLY A 350 4.55 24.22 -44.09
CA GLY A 350 3.95 25.55 -44.33
C GLY A 350 2.74 25.92 -43.44
N LYS A 351 2.42 25.11 -42.42
CA LYS A 351 1.25 25.33 -41.54
C LYS A 351 1.60 25.52 -40.06
N LEU A 352 2.88 25.75 -39.72
CA LEU A 352 3.32 26.07 -38.36
C LEU A 352 3.43 27.57 -38.13
#